data_AF-A0AA38W3L0-F1
#
_entry.id   AF-A0AA38W3L0-F1
#
_cell.length_a   1.000
_cell.length_b   1.000
_cell.length_c   1.000
_cell.angle_alpha   90.00
_cell.angle_beta   90.00
_cell.angle_gamma   90.00
#
_symmetry.space_group_name_H-M   'P 1'
#
loop_
_entity.id
_entity.type
_entity.pdbx_description
1 polymer ?
#
loop_
_entity_poly.entity_id
_entity_poly.type
_entity_poly.pdbx_seq_one_letter_code
_entity_poly.pdbx_strand_id
1 'polypeptide(L)'
;MVSFGREVAEAPSSEIERIEFRGAVKGNNVANNTCRDVYTEYHDMGFGGIKAVSEYKVFTAGEVVEMLEFVAPKMMERGSAHFSYGIAEDLDDPKYAHYKYWSNPLETKLPNAPDMEIYTMYGVGIPTERAYVYKLTPAAECYIPFQIDSSAKGQNEDSCLKDGVYTVEGDETVPALSAGFMCAKGWRGKTRFNPSGIKTYVREYDHNPPANFLEGRGTQSGAHVDIMGNFQLIEDVIRVAAGASGEELGDQVYTDIFEWAEKIDLKL
;
A
#
# COMPACT_ATOMS: atom_id res chain seq x y z
N MET A 1 0.24 -3.90 -6.89
CA MET A 1 0.49 -4.94 -7.93
C MET A 1 1.44 -4.34 -8.94
N VAL A 2 2.38 -5.13 -9.46
CA VAL A 2 3.35 -4.69 -10.49
C VAL A 2 3.19 -5.59 -11.71
N SER A 3 3.09 -5.01 -12.91
CA SER A 3 3.05 -5.78 -14.16
C SER A 3 4.10 -5.28 -15.15
N PHE A 4 4.57 -6.15 -16.03
CA PHE A 4 5.42 -5.82 -17.17
C PHE A 4 4.59 -5.89 -18.45
N GLY A 5 4.21 -4.72 -18.96
CA GLY A 5 3.30 -4.58 -20.10
C GLY A 5 1.83 -4.47 -19.72
N ARG A 6 1.09 -3.67 -20.50
CA ARG A 6 -0.34 -3.39 -20.27
C ARG A 6 -1.23 -4.60 -20.48
N GLU A 7 -1.01 -5.34 -21.56
CA GLU A 7 -1.83 -6.51 -21.92
C GLU A 7 -1.87 -7.54 -20.79
N VAL A 8 -0.74 -7.73 -20.10
CA VAL A 8 -0.64 -8.64 -18.97
C VAL A 8 -1.35 -8.11 -17.72
N ALA A 9 -1.41 -6.79 -17.55
CA ALA A 9 -2.12 -6.16 -16.43
C ALA A 9 -3.64 -6.36 -16.52
N GLU A 10 -4.18 -6.41 -17.74
CA GLU A 10 -5.61 -6.58 -18.02
C GLU A 10 -6.01 -8.06 -18.21
N ALA A 11 -5.05 -8.97 -18.40
CA ALA A 11 -5.29 -10.38 -18.64
C ALA A 11 -5.76 -11.14 -17.38
N PRO A 12 -6.66 -12.14 -17.53
CA PRO A 12 -6.98 -13.08 -16.46
C PRO A 12 -5.73 -13.83 -15.98
N SER A 13 -5.63 -14.08 -14.68
CA SER A 13 -4.45 -14.75 -14.10
C SER A 13 -4.16 -16.13 -14.71
N SER A 14 -5.20 -16.85 -15.15
CA SER A 14 -5.11 -18.15 -15.83
C SER A 14 -4.44 -18.10 -17.20
N GLU A 15 -4.39 -16.93 -17.84
CA GLU A 15 -3.85 -16.73 -19.20
C GLU A 15 -2.41 -16.19 -19.18
N ILE A 16 -1.89 -15.86 -18.00
CA ILE A 16 -0.56 -15.29 -17.83
C ILE A 16 0.45 -16.43 -17.62
N GLU A 17 1.23 -16.73 -18.65
CA GLU A 17 2.42 -17.60 -18.50
C GLU A 17 3.52 -16.84 -17.73
N ARG A 18 3.88 -17.36 -16.55
CA ARG A 18 4.91 -16.81 -15.66
C ARG A 18 6.14 -17.72 -15.65
N ILE A 19 7.32 -17.14 -15.80
CA ILE A 19 8.60 -17.87 -15.68
C ILE A 19 9.20 -17.57 -14.31
N GLU A 20 9.42 -18.61 -13.50
CA GLU A 20 9.94 -18.51 -12.13
C GLU A 20 11.28 -17.77 -12.03
N PHE A 21 11.34 -16.71 -11.23
CA PHE A 21 12.53 -15.86 -11.08
C PHE A 21 13.40 -16.20 -9.86
N ARG A 22 12.84 -16.87 -8.83
CA ARG A 22 13.47 -17.07 -7.51
C ARG A 22 14.81 -17.82 -7.55
N GLY A 23 15.02 -18.66 -8.56
CA GLY A 23 16.25 -19.41 -8.80
C GLY A 23 17.10 -18.89 -9.96
N ALA A 24 16.74 -17.76 -10.57
CA ALA A 24 17.41 -17.28 -11.77
C ALA A 24 18.83 -16.81 -11.46
N VAL A 25 19.78 -17.18 -12.32
CA VAL A 25 21.16 -16.72 -12.24
C VAL A 25 21.22 -15.28 -12.73
N LYS A 26 21.48 -14.35 -11.81
CA LYS A 26 21.58 -12.90 -12.05
C LYS A 26 22.60 -12.57 -13.15
N GLY A 27 23.72 -13.29 -13.19
CA GLY A 27 24.79 -13.07 -14.19
C GLY A 27 25.54 -11.75 -13.93
N ASN A 28 26.46 -11.38 -14.82
CA ASN A 28 27.29 -10.18 -14.66
C ASN A 28 26.82 -9.05 -15.59
N ASN A 29 26.90 -7.80 -15.13
CA ASN A 29 26.70 -6.63 -15.97
C ASN A 29 28.05 -6.03 -16.39
N VAL A 30 28.26 -5.83 -17.70
CA VAL A 30 29.53 -5.29 -18.27
C VAL A 30 29.57 -3.75 -18.20
N ALA A 31 28.43 -3.09 -17.99
CA ALA A 31 28.31 -1.63 -17.84
C ALA A 31 28.97 -1.08 -16.55
N ASN A 32 29.53 -1.97 -15.72
CA ASN A 32 30.04 -1.74 -14.36
C ASN A 32 31.13 -0.67 -14.24
N ASN A 33 31.84 -0.34 -15.33
CA ASN A 33 32.99 0.58 -15.29
C ASN A 33 32.77 1.93 -15.98
N THR A 34 31.64 2.15 -16.67
CA THR A 34 31.42 3.35 -17.51
C THR A 34 30.31 4.26 -17.00
N CYS A 35 29.39 3.75 -16.18
CA CYS A 35 28.29 4.52 -15.63
C CYS A 35 28.73 5.22 -14.34
N ARG A 36 28.82 6.56 -14.35
CA ARG A 36 29.21 7.39 -13.19
C ARG A 36 28.07 7.56 -12.17
N ASP A 37 27.18 6.58 -12.06
CA ASP A 37 26.00 6.64 -11.21
C ASP A 37 26.28 6.06 -9.81
N VAL A 38 25.41 6.34 -8.85
CA VAL A 38 25.49 5.77 -7.50
C VAL A 38 25.27 4.26 -7.58
N TYR A 39 26.23 3.49 -7.07
CA TYR A 39 26.15 2.04 -7.05
C TYR A 39 25.01 1.55 -6.15
N THR A 40 24.10 0.79 -6.72
CA THR A 40 22.96 0.15 -6.03
C THR A 40 22.95 -1.35 -6.33
N GLU A 41 22.26 -2.14 -5.51
CA GLU A 41 22.18 -3.62 -5.66
C GLU A 41 21.58 -4.08 -6.99
N TYR A 42 20.81 -3.21 -7.65
CA TYR A 42 20.34 -3.46 -9.01
C TYR A 42 21.50 -3.74 -10.00
N HIS A 43 22.65 -3.08 -9.81
CA HIS A 43 23.83 -3.29 -10.66
C HIS A 43 24.39 -4.72 -10.54
N ASP A 44 24.17 -5.37 -9.39
CA ASP A 44 24.56 -6.77 -9.13
C ASP A 44 23.60 -7.79 -9.80
N MET A 45 22.44 -7.35 -10.30
CA MET A 45 21.40 -8.24 -10.83
C MET A 45 21.69 -8.78 -12.24
N GLY A 46 22.55 -8.10 -13.02
CA GLY A 46 22.92 -8.51 -14.38
C GLY A 46 21.74 -8.65 -15.37
N PHE A 47 22.04 -8.98 -16.64
CA PHE A 47 21.01 -9.19 -17.66
C PHE A 47 20.10 -10.38 -17.38
N GLY A 48 20.66 -11.45 -16.78
CA GLY A 48 19.91 -12.66 -16.45
C GLY A 48 18.82 -12.38 -15.41
N GLY A 49 19.17 -11.63 -14.37
CA GLY A 49 18.20 -11.25 -13.34
C GLY A 49 17.14 -10.25 -13.82
N ILE A 50 17.54 -9.26 -14.63
CA ILE A 50 16.59 -8.32 -15.27
C ILE A 50 15.55 -9.07 -16.10
N LYS A 51 16.04 -9.99 -16.94
CA LYS A 51 15.19 -10.81 -17.78
C LYS A 51 14.23 -11.66 -16.93
N ALA A 52 14.75 -12.35 -15.90
CA ALA A 52 13.95 -13.20 -15.02
C ALA A 52 12.80 -12.44 -14.33
N VAL A 53 13.06 -11.24 -13.81
CA VAL A 53 12.01 -10.42 -13.17
C VAL A 53 10.95 -10.01 -14.20
N SER A 54 11.35 -9.52 -15.37
CA SER A 54 10.40 -9.10 -16.41
C SER A 54 9.59 -10.25 -17.00
N GLU A 55 10.17 -11.46 -17.11
CA GLU A 55 9.49 -12.66 -17.65
C GLU A 55 8.54 -13.33 -16.65
N TYR A 56 8.60 -12.96 -15.36
CA TYR A 56 7.53 -13.31 -14.40
C TYR A 56 6.22 -12.55 -14.68
N LYS A 57 6.34 -11.41 -15.39
CA LYS A 57 5.29 -10.53 -15.90
C LYS A 57 4.39 -9.85 -14.88
N VAL A 58 3.83 -10.54 -13.88
CA VAL A 58 2.89 -9.95 -12.91
C VAL A 58 3.19 -10.41 -11.50
N PHE A 59 3.26 -9.43 -10.59
CA PHE A 59 3.53 -9.62 -9.17
C PHE A 59 2.33 -9.12 -8.35
N THR A 60 1.74 -10.02 -7.58
CA THR A 60 0.79 -9.70 -6.50
C THR A 60 1.48 -8.97 -5.35
N ALA A 61 0.73 -8.46 -4.38
CA ALA A 61 1.29 -7.71 -3.25
C ALA A 61 2.35 -8.53 -2.46
N GLY A 62 2.10 -9.83 -2.24
CA GLY A 62 3.08 -10.72 -1.59
C GLY A 62 4.31 -10.99 -2.47
N GLU A 63 4.09 -11.29 -3.75
CA GLU A 63 5.19 -11.59 -4.69
C GLU A 63 6.10 -10.37 -4.95
N VAL A 64 5.60 -9.14 -4.78
CA VAL A 64 6.44 -7.93 -4.87
C VAL A 64 7.51 -7.93 -3.77
N VAL A 65 7.20 -8.41 -2.56
CA VAL A 65 8.19 -8.50 -1.47
C VAL A 65 9.31 -9.47 -1.87
N GLU A 66 8.94 -10.62 -2.42
CA GLU A 66 9.91 -11.63 -2.90
C GLU A 66 10.71 -11.12 -4.11
N MET A 67 10.08 -10.35 -5.00
CA MET A 67 10.77 -9.67 -6.09
C MET A 67 11.80 -8.68 -5.55
N LEU A 68 11.47 -7.91 -4.51
CA LEU A 68 12.41 -6.98 -3.88
C LEU A 68 13.55 -7.71 -3.18
N GLU A 69 13.30 -8.85 -2.54
CA GLU A 69 14.35 -9.71 -1.97
C GLU A 69 15.30 -10.22 -3.05
N PHE A 70 14.77 -10.54 -4.24
CA PHE A 70 15.59 -10.89 -5.39
C PHE A 70 16.34 -9.67 -5.95
N VAL A 71 15.72 -8.51 -6.12
CA VAL A 71 16.37 -7.34 -6.75
C VAL A 71 17.38 -6.67 -5.82
N ALA A 72 17.07 -6.54 -4.53
CA ALA A 72 17.85 -5.78 -3.55
C ALA A 72 17.91 -6.51 -2.19
N PRO A 73 18.62 -7.65 -2.11
CA PRO A 73 18.62 -8.51 -0.92
C PRO A 73 19.15 -7.82 0.34
N LYS A 74 20.17 -6.96 0.27
CA LYS A 74 20.75 -6.28 1.44
C LYS A 74 19.80 -5.20 1.96
N MET A 75 19.12 -4.48 1.07
CA MET A 75 18.07 -3.53 1.43
C MET A 75 16.93 -4.26 2.14
N MET A 76 16.47 -5.38 1.59
CA MET A 76 15.42 -6.18 2.21
C MET A 76 15.85 -6.85 3.52
N GLU A 77 17.10 -7.27 3.65
CA GLU A 77 17.66 -7.77 4.92
C GLU A 77 17.58 -6.71 6.02
N ARG A 78 17.96 -5.46 5.71
CA ARG A 78 17.86 -4.33 6.65
C ARG A 78 16.40 -4.00 7.00
N GLY A 79 15.50 -3.99 6.01
CA GLY A 79 14.07 -3.75 6.24
C GLY A 79 13.44 -4.84 7.10
N SER A 80 13.68 -6.10 6.75
CA SER A 80 13.10 -7.29 7.41
C SER A 80 13.63 -7.53 8.83
N ALA A 81 14.71 -6.85 9.21
CA ALA A 81 15.15 -6.81 10.61
C ALA A 81 14.18 -6.03 11.52
N HIS A 82 13.39 -5.12 10.96
CA HIS A 82 12.51 -4.21 11.68
C HIS A 82 11.03 -4.29 11.28
N PHE A 83 10.74 -4.80 10.10
CA PHE A 83 9.38 -4.89 9.57
C PHE A 83 9.02 -6.32 9.20
N SER A 84 7.72 -6.53 9.10
CA SER A 84 7.10 -7.78 8.71
C SER A 84 6.01 -7.48 7.68
N TYR A 85 5.76 -8.46 6.81
CA TYR A 85 4.89 -8.31 5.63
C TYR A 85 3.83 -9.41 5.56
N GLY A 86 3.69 -10.18 6.64
CA GLY A 86 2.85 -11.37 6.70
C GLY A 86 1.45 -11.12 7.25
N ILE A 87 0.71 -12.22 7.34
CA ILE A 87 -0.57 -12.31 8.04
C ILE A 87 -0.42 -13.44 9.05
N ALA A 88 -0.70 -13.20 10.32
CA ALA A 88 -0.54 -14.23 11.32
C ALA A 88 -1.56 -15.34 11.15
N GLU A 89 -1.15 -16.60 11.12
CA GLU A 89 -2.08 -17.73 11.23
C GLU A 89 -2.57 -17.89 12.67
N ASP A 90 -1.64 -17.81 13.63
CA ASP A 90 -1.88 -17.87 15.07
C ASP A 90 -1.21 -16.69 15.79
N LEU A 91 -2.01 -15.75 16.28
CA LEU A 91 -1.53 -14.56 16.97
C LEU A 91 -0.98 -14.87 18.38
N ASP A 92 -1.13 -16.09 18.89
CA ASP A 92 -0.54 -16.52 20.16
C ASP A 92 0.87 -17.11 20.00
N ASP A 93 1.39 -17.20 18.77
CA ASP A 93 2.77 -17.61 18.51
C ASP A 93 3.77 -16.65 19.21
N PRO A 94 4.67 -17.16 20.08
CA PRO A 94 5.64 -16.34 20.80
C PRO A 94 6.52 -15.47 19.91
N LYS A 95 6.68 -15.79 18.61
CA LYS A 95 7.45 -14.95 17.69
C LYS A 95 6.91 -13.52 17.58
N TYR A 96 5.59 -13.32 17.73
CA TYR A 96 4.94 -12.01 17.64
C TYR A 96 5.26 -11.08 18.82
N ALA A 97 5.89 -11.60 19.88
CA ALA A 97 6.47 -10.77 20.93
C ALA A 97 7.69 -9.95 20.45
N HIS A 98 8.30 -10.33 19.32
CA HIS A 98 9.43 -9.60 18.76
C HIS A 98 8.99 -8.27 18.11
N TYR A 99 9.70 -7.18 18.40
CA TYR A 99 9.32 -5.82 18.00
C TYR A 99 9.09 -5.62 16.49
N LYS A 100 9.71 -6.43 15.65
CA LYS A 100 9.58 -6.37 14.18
C LYS A 100 8.14 -6.60 13.67
N TYR A 101 7.28 -7.17 14.50
CA TYR A 101 5.88 -7.45 14.17
C TYR A 101 4.91 -6.37 14.65
N TRP A 102 5.32 -5.50 15.57
CA TRP A 102 4.39 -4.60 16.26
C TRP A 102 3.77 -3.52 15.37
N SER A 103 4.43 -3.16 14.27
CA SER A 103 3.90 -2.21 13.28
C SER A 103 2.89 -2.85 12.33
N ASN A 104 2.81 -4.18 12.25
CA ASN A 104 1.91 -4.88 11.36
C ASN A 104 0.60 -5.23 12.09
N PRO A 105 -0.53 -4.55 11.80
CA PRO A 105 -1.79 -4.80 12.48
C PRO A 105 -2.39 -6.19 12.18
N LEU A 106 -1.86 -6.91 11.19
CA LEU A 106 -2.24 -8.28 10.83
C LEU A 106 -1.40 -9.35 11.54
N GLU A 107 -0.43 -8.94 12.35
CA GLU A 107 0.47 -9.82 13.11
C GLU A 107 0.57 -9.45 14.60
N THR A 108 -0.26 -8.51 15.06
CA THR A 108 -0.31 -8.08 16.46
C THR A 108 -1.76 -7.99 16.96
N LYS A 109 -1.93 -8.14 18.27
CA LYS A 109 -3.22 -7.99 18.95
C LYS A 109 -3.32 -6.59 19.56
N LEU A 110 -4.51 -6.01 19.55
CA LEU A 110 -4.80 -4.85 20.39
C LEU A 110 -4.66 -5.23 21.88
N PRO A 111 -4.22 -4.28 22.73
CA PRO A 111 -4.02 -4.54 24.15
C PRO A 111 -5.35 -4.80 24.87
N ASN A 112 -5.29 -5.40 26.06
CA ASN A 112 -6.46 -5.54 26.91
C ASN A 112 -6.82 -4.19 27.57
N ALA A 113 -7.55 -3.36 26.84
CA ALA A 113 -7.97 -2.02 27.27
C ALA A 113 -9.42 -1.74 26.84
N PRO A 114 -10.43 -2.37 27.48
CA PRO A 114 -11.83 -2.30 27.04
C PRO A 114 -12.44 -0.88 27.11
N ASP A 115 -11.91 0.00 27.96
CA ASP A 115 -12.35 1.40 28.07
C ASP A 115 -11.66 2.33 27.06
N MET A 116 -10.70 1.82 26.28
CA MET A 116 -10.07 2.57 25.20
C MET A 116 -10.99 2.61 23.98
N GLU A 117 -10.92 3.71 23.24
CA GLU A 117 -11.58 3.87 21.94
C GLU A 117 -10.52 4.14 20.87
N ILE A 118 -10.68 3.57 19.68
CA ILE A 118 -9.81 3.80 18.53
C ILE A 118 -10.61 4.55 17.46
N TYR A 119 -10.08 5.69 17.02
CA TYR A 119 -10.62 6.48 15.93
C TYR A 119 -9.68 6.36 14.74
N THR A 120 -10.18 5.87 13.61
CA THR A 120 -9.42 5.77 12.35
C THR A 120 -9.88 6.89 11.43
N MET A 121 -9.08 7.95 11.43
CA MET A 121 -9.31 9.22 10.75
C MET A 121 -8.47 9.28 9.48
N TYR A 122 -9.09 9.34 8.30
CA TYR A 122 -8.37 9.39 7.02
C TYR A 122 -9.16 10.09 5.91
N GLY A 123 -8.44 10.56 4.89
CA GLY A 123 -9.02 11.25 3.75
C GLY A 123 -9.52 10.28 2.68
N VAL A 124 -10.55 10.71 1.96
CA VAL A 124 -11.14 9.98 0.82
C VAL A 124 -11.54 10.97 -0.27
N GLY A 125 -11.99 10.49 -1.43
CA GLY A 125 -12.41 11.31 -2.56
C GLY A 125 -11.31 11.60 -3.58
N ILE A 126 -10.12 10.98 -3.44
CA ILE A 126 -8.95 11.29 -4.26
C ILE A 126 -8.41 10.04 -4.96
N PRO A 127 -8.18 10.09 -6.29
CA PRO A 127 -7.47 9.04 -7.01
C PRO A 127 -6.08 8.76 -6.39
N THR A 128 -5.87 7.52 -5.94
CA THR A 128 -4.70 7.09 -5.17
C THR A 128 -4.04 5.88 -5.81
N GLU A 129 -2.72 5.90 -5.93
CA GLU A 129 -1.98 4.85 -6.64
C GLU A 129 -2.10 3.47 -5.98
N ARG A 130 -2.32 2.42 -6.78
CA ARG A 130 -2.49 1.02 -6.31
C ARG A 130 -1.62 0.01 -7.06
N ALA A 131 -1.41 0.24 -8.35
CA ALA A 131 -0.66 -0.66 -9.19
C ALA A 131 0.03 0.08 -10.32
N TYR A 132 1.09 -0.53 -10.85
CA TYR A 132 1.93 0.10 -11.85
C TYR A 132 2.24 -0.88 -12.99
N VAL A 133 2.18 -0.36 -14.20
CA VAL A 133 2.64 -1.03 -15.43
C VAL A 133 4.05 -0.56 -15.71
N TYR A 134 4.99 -1.49 -15.70
CA TYR A 134 6.39 -1.28 -16.00
C TYR A 134 6.74 -1.75 -17.42
N LYS A 135 7.82 -1.18 -17.95
CA LYS A 135 8.53 -1.64 -19.14
C LYS A 135 10.01 -1.82 -18.84
N LEU A 136 10.65 -2.62 -19.69
CA LEU A 136 12.09 -2.73 -19.73
C LEU A 136 12.68 -1.54 -20.48
N THR A 137 13.68 -0.91 -19.89
CA THR A 137 14.53 0.06 -20.58
C THR A 137 15.63 -0.67 -21.33
N PRO A 138 15.96 -0.27 -22.58
CA PRO A 138 17.05 -0.87 -23.33
C PRO A 138 18.38 -0.86 -22.56
N ALA A 139 19.00 -2.04 -22.49
CA ALA A 139 20.28 -2.36 -21.89
C ALA A 139 21.48 -1.44 -22.27
N ALA A 140 21.35 -0.71 -23.38
CA ALA A 140 22.41 0.14 -23.93
C ALA A 140 22.63 1.43 -23.12
N GLU A 141 21.71 1.75 -22.21
CA GLU A 141 21.73 2.98 -21.45
C GLU A 141 22.02 2.69 -19.97
N CYS A 142 22.85 3.53 -19.34
CA CYS A 142 23.22 3.47 -17.92
C CYS A 142 22.03 3.83 -16.99
N TYR A 143 20.86 3.21 -17.16
CA TYR A 143 19.64 3.55 -16.45
C TYR A 143 19.05 2.35 -15.68
N ILE A 144 18.14 2.69 -14.77
CA ILE A 144 17.26 1.78 -14.04
C ILE A 144 16.50 0.92 -15.08
N PRO A 145 16.47 -0.42 -14.94
CA PRO A 145 16.02 -1.35 -15.99
C PRO A 145 14.51 -1.36 -16.14
N PHE A 146 13.81 -0.97 -15.07
CA PHE A 146 12.37 -1.07 -14.92
C PHE A 146 11.88 0.36 -14.73
N GLN A 147 11.11 0.84 -15.70
CA GLN A 147 10.50 2.15 -15.64
C GLN A 147 9.00 2.02 -15.78
N ILE A 148 8.24 2.88 -15.11
CA ILE A 148 6.80 2.96 -15.32
C ILE A 148 6.57 3.28 -16.80
N ASP A 149 5.70 2.51 -17.44
CA ASP A 149 5.35 2.73 -18.83
C ASP A 149 4.31 3.83 -18.96
N SER A 150 4.78 5.08 -19.06
CA SER A 150 3.92 6.24 -19.29
C SER A 150 3.11 6.19 -20.59
N SER A 151 3.41 5.27 -21.51
CA SER A 151 2.60 5.05 -22.70
C SER A 151 1.37 4.16 -22.46
N ALA A 152 1.33 3.43 -21.33
CA ALA A 152 0.20 2.61 -20.96
C ALA A 152 -0.95 3.48 -20.44
N LYS A 153 -1.98 3.65 -21.26
CA LYS A 153 -3.20 4.41 -20.95
C LYS A 153 -4.42 3.51 -21.07
N GLY A 154 -5.43 3.73 -20.25
CA GLY A 154 -6.72 3.06 -20.42
C GLY A 154 -7.39 3.35 -21.76
N GLN A 155 -8.40 2.55 -22.12
CA GLN A 155 -9.12 2.73 -23.39
C GLN A 155 -9.97 4.02 -23.42
N ASN A 156 -10.43 4.48 -22.25
CA ASN A 156 -11.34 5.61 -22.09
C ASN A 156 -10.78 6.64 -21.08
N GLU A 157 -11.27 7.88 -21.13
CA GLU A 157 -10.85 8.96 -20.21
C GLU A 157 -11.17 8.67 -18.74
N ASP A 158 -12.25 7.90 -18.49
CA ASP A 158 -12.67 7.45 -17.16
C ASP A 158 -11.91 6.21 -16.65
N SER A 159 -10.92 5.73 -17.40
CA SER A 159 -10.15 4.58 -16.97
C SER A 159 -9.30 4.92 -15.73
N CYS A 160 -9.24 3.97 -14.80
CA CYS A 160 -8.35 4.01 -13.65
C CYS A 160 -6.86 3.92 -14.04
N LEU A 161 -6.52 3.57 -15.29
CA LEU A 161 -5.14 3.50 -15.78
C LEU A 161 -4.75 4.78 -16.52
N LYS A 162 -3.82 5.54 -15.94
CA LYS A 162 -3.26 6.76 -16.55
C LYS A 162 -1.73 6.73 -16.46
N ASP A 163 -1.08 6.90 -17.60
CA ASP A 163 0.39 6.96 -17.72
C ASP A 163 1.13 5.82 -16.95
N GLY A 164 0.61 4.59 -17.04
CA GLY A 164 1.19 3.42 -16.39
C GLY A 164 0.82 3.24 -14.91
N VAL A 165 -0.04 4.08 -14.35
CA VAL A 165 -0.48 4.01 -12.94
C VAL A 165 -1.96 3.69 -12.86
N TYR A 166 -2.31 2.66 -12.09
CA TYR A 166 -3.69 2.37 -11.70
C TYR A 166 -4.02 3.07 -10.39
N THR A 167 -5.12 3.82 -10.39
CA THR A 167 -5.61 4.53 -9.20
C THR A 167 -6.90 3.90 -8.64
N VAL A 168 -7.11 4.06 -7.34
CA VAL A 168 -8.34 3.71 -6.60
C VAL A 168 -8.71 4.81 -5.62
N GLU A 169 -9.83 4.67 -4.93
CA GLU A 169 -10.26 5.57 -3.86
C GLU A 169 -9.24 5.65 -2.70
N GLY A 170 -8.94 6.86 -2.22
CA GLY A 170 -8.00 7.10 -1.12
C GLY A 170 -7.68 8.59 -0.90
N ASP A 171 -6.51 8.87 -0.34
CA ASP A 171 -6.06 10.21 0.07
C ASP A 171 -4.91 10.78 -0.79
N GLU A 172 -4.76 10.34 -2.04
CA GLU A 172 -3.61 10.56 -2.96
C GLU A 172 -2.43 9.61 -2.72
N THR A 173 -2.18 9.18 -1.48
CA THR A 173 -1.00 8.36 -1.12
C THR A 173 -1.37 6.95 -0.64
N VAL A 174 -2.35 6.86 0.25
CA VAL A 174 -2.79 5.65 0.93
C VAL A 174 -4.20 5.30 0.43
N PRO A 175 -4.39 4.12 -0.20
CA PRO A 175 -5.72 3.68 -0.59
C PRO A 175 -6.67 3.60 0.61
N ALA A 176 -7.93 4.01 0.45
CA ALA A 176 -8.94 4.01 1.52
C ALA A 176 -9.11 2.62 2.15
N LEU A 177 -9.01 1.56 1.34
CA LEU A 177 -9.01 0.18 1.83
C LEU A 177 -7.86 -0.08 2.81
N SER A 178 -6.66 0.43 2.54
CA SER A 178 -5.50 0.26 3.42
C SER A 178 -5.66 1.06 4.72
N ALA A 179 -6.21 2.28 4.64
CA ALA A 179 -6.41 3.13 5.80
C ALA A 179 -7.54 2.62 6.73
N GLY A 180 -8.63 2.13 6.14
CA GLY A 180 -9.87 1.80 6.86
C GLY A 180 -10.06 0.33 7.23
N PHE A 181 -9.43 -0.63 6.54
CA PHE A 181 -9.78 -2.06 6.67
C PHE A 181 -9.74 -2.59 8.10
N MET A 182 -8.69 -2.27 8.85
CA MET A 182 -8.57 -2.76 10.23
C MET A 182 -9.69 -2.21 11.10
N CYS A 183 -10.03 -0.92 11.00
CA CYS A 183 -11.12 -0.35 11.79
C CYS A 183 -12.50 -0.86 11.35
N ALA A 184 -12.71 -1.04 10.04
CA ALA A 184 -13.98 -1.47 9.46
C ALA A 184 -14.29 -2.94 9.73
N LYS A 185 -13.28 -3.82 9.76
CA LYS A 185 -13.47 -5.28 9.92
C LYS A 185 -12.49 -5.92 10.89
N GLY A 186 -11.18 -5.69 10.74
CA GLY A 186 -10.16 -6.41 11.51
C GLY A 186 -10.29 -6.25 13.04
N TRP A 187 -10.59 -5.05 13.49
CA TRP A 187 -10.75 -4.65 14.89
C TRP A 187 -12.22 -4.36 15.27
N ARG A 188 -13.14 -4.44 14.32
CA ARG A 188 -14.54 -4.09 14.57
C ARG A 188 -15.20 -5.16 15.46
N GLY A 189 -15.58 -4.77 16.67
CA GLY A 189 -16.12 -5.70 17.67
C GLY A 189 -15.04 -6.59 18.26
N LYS A 190 -15.40 -7.81 18.67
CA LYS A 190 -14.48 -8.77 19.30
C LYS A 190 -13.96 -9.75 18.26
N THR A 191 -12.69 -9.60 17.89
CA THR A 191 -11.99 -10.44 16.90
C THR A 191 -10.68 -10.96 17.51
N ARG A 192 -9.96 -11.83 16.78
CA ARG A 192 -8.62 -12.28 17.17
C ARG A 192 -7.60 -11.15 17.21
N PHE A 193 -7.81 -10.09 16.42
CA PHE A 193 -6.97 -8.89 16.42
C PHE A 193 -7.42 -7.88 17.50
N ASN A 194 -8.68 -7.91 17.93
CA ASN A 194 -9.23 -7.08 19.00
C ASN A 194 -9.87 -7.96 20.10
N PRO A 195 -9.06 -8.65 20.92
CA PRO A 195 -9.56 -9.62 21.90
C PRO A 195 -10.34 -8.98 23.05
N SER A 196 -10.11 -7.70 23.37
CA SER A 196 -10.85 -6.96 24.40
C SER A 196 -12.12 -6.29 23.88
N GLY A 197 -12.34 -6.28 22.56
CA GLY A 197 -13.50 -5.61 21.97
C GLY A 197 -13.47 -4.10 22.16
N ILE A 198 -12.29 -3.49 22.05
CA ILE A 198 -12.10 -2.03 22.00
C ILE A 198 -13.06 -1.44 20.96
N LYS A 199 -13.78 -0.37 21.31
CA LYS A 199 -14.67 0.29 20.36
C LYS A 199 -13.84 0.99 19.29
N THR A 200 -14.22 0.79 18.03
CA THR A 200 -13.53 1.36 16.88
C THR A 200 -14.49 2.20 16.05
N TYR A 201 -14.04 3.37 15.61
CA TYR A 201 -14.85 4.32 14.84
C TYR A 201 -14.11 4.76 13.58
N VAL A 202 -14.78 4.70 12.45
CA VAL A 202 -14.26 5.14 11.15
C VAL A 202 -14.70 6.59 10.92
N ARG A 203 -13.74 7.47 10.65
CA ARG A 203 -13.97 8.88 10.34
C ARG A 203 -13.28 9.22 9.02
N GLU A 204 -14.06 9.18 7.95
CA GLU A 204 -13.61 9.58 6.63
C GLU A 204 -13.81 11.09 6.44
N TYR A 205 -12.87 11.73 5.76
CA TYR A 205 -12.94 13.14 5.40
C TYR A 205 -12.94 13.26 3.88
N ASP A 206 -14.12 13.51 3.32
CA ASP A 206 -14.31 13.69 1.89
C ASP A 206 -13.53 14.92 1.39
N HIS A 207 -12.74 14.72 0.35
CA HIS A 207 -11.89 15.75 -0.20
C HIS A 207 -12.72 16.82 -0.91
N ASN A 208 -12.68 18.04 -0.39
CA ASN A 208 -13.19 19.21 -1.07
C ASN A 208 -12.03 20.15 -1.42
N PRO A 209 -11.64 20.26 -2.70
CA PRO A 209 -10.51 21.09 -3.10
C PRO A 209 -10.82 22.57 -2.85
N PRO A 210 -9.80 23.41 -2.61
CA PRO A 210 -9.97 24.85 -2.48
C PRO A 210 -10.66 25.43 -3.73
N ALA A 211 -11.59 26.35 -3.52
CA ALA A 211 -12.34 26.97 -4.62
C ALA A 211 -11.44 27.88 -5.49
N ASN A 212 -10.31 28.35 -4.93
CA ASN A 212 -9.43 29.32 -5.56
C ASN A 212 -7.97 29.10 -5.12
N PHE A 213 -7.00 29.46 -5.97
CA PHE A 213 -5.56 29.40 -5.66
C PHE A 213 -5.14 30.17 -4.39
N LEU A 214 -5.91 31.19 -3.99
CA LEU A 214 -5.65 32.01 -2.79
C LEU A 214 -5.91 31.27 -1.46
N GLU A 215 -6.72 30.22 -1.47
CA GLU A 215 -7.02 29.40 -0.28
C GLU A 215 -5.88 28.42 0.08
N GLY A 216 -4.83 28.36 -0.74
CA GLY A 216 -3.68 27.50 -0.51
C GLY A 216 -4.07 26.03 -0.53
N ARG A 217 -3.88 25.32 0.60
CA ARG A 217 -4.10 23.87 0.74
C ARG A 217 -5.56 23.47 0.95
N GLY A 218 -6.47 24.44 1.09
CA GLY A 218 -7.89 24.21 1.34
C GLY A 218 -8.19 23.74 2.78
N THR A 219 -9.29 24.22 3.37
CA THR A 219 -9.67 23.89 4.76
C THR A 219 -10.43 22.57 4.89
N GLN A 220 -10.73 21.91 3.76
CA GLN A 220 -11.46 20.65 3.67
C GLN A 220 -10.73 19.63 2.78
N SER A 221 -9.43 19.79 2.59
CA SER A 221 -8.65 18.82 1.83
C SER A 221 -8.60 17.48 2.55
N GLY A 222 -8.95 16.41 1.84
CA GLY A 222 -8.70 15.02 2.26
C GLY A 222 -7.35 14.47 1.80
N ALA A 223 -6.45 15.30 1.23
CA ALA A 223 -5.18 14.80 0.72
C ALA A 223 -4.23 14.45 1.88
N HIS A 224 -3.39 13.42 1.68
CA HIS A 224 -2.59 12.78 2.72
C HIS A 224 -1.85 13.74 3.65
N VAL A 225 -1.24 14.79 3.09
CA VAL A 225 -0.50 15.80 3.87
C VAL A 225 -1.41 16.94 4.33
N ASP A 226 -2.35 17.35 3.49
CA ASP A 226 -3.16 18.55 3.72
C ASP A 226 -4.34 18.30 4.68
N ILE A 227 -4.67 17.04 4.94
CA ILE A 227 -5.70 16.63 5.91
C ILE A 227 -5.44 17.17 7.32
N MET A 228 -4.18 17.44 7.67
CA MET A 228 -3.82 18.08 8.95
C MET A 228 -4.38 19.51 9.08
N GLY A 229 -4.71 20.16 7.96
CA GLY A 229 -5.40 21.45 7.90
C GLY A 229 -6.92 21.33 7.72
N ASN A 230 -7.46 20.11 7.66
CA ASN A 230 -8.90 19.89 7.50
C ASN A 230 -9.64 20.25 8.79
N PHE A 231 -10.57 21.21 8.71
CA PHE A 231 -11.25 21.71 9.90
C PHE A 231 -12.10 20.64 10.58
N GLN A 232 -12.69 19.69 9.82
CA GLN A 232 -13.52 18.62 10.39
C GLN A 232 -12.65 17.66 11.21
N LEU A 233 -11.47 17.31 10.70
CA LEU A 233 -10.51 16.49 11.43
C LEU A 233 -10.03 17.20 12.69
N ILE A 234 -9.64 18.46 12.57
CA ILE A 234 -9.21 19.27 13.72
C ILE A 234 -10.32 19.36 14.77
N GLU A 235 -11.56 19.57 14.34
CA GLU A 235 -12.72 19.62 15.22
C GLU A 235 -12.93 18.29 15.96
N ASP A 236 -12.88 17.15 15.26
CA ASP A 236 -13.02 15.84 15.89
C ASP A 236 -11.92 15.57 16.91
N VAL A 237 -10.66 15.89 16.56
CA VAL A 237 -9.51 15.75 17.48
C VAL A 237 -9.70 16.60 18.73
N ILE A 238 -10.17 17.85 18.58
CA ILE A 238 -10.46 18.74 19.72
C ILE A 238 -11.62 18.20 20.55
N ARG A 239 -12.69 17.69 19.93
CA ARG A 239 -13.83 17.10 20.63
C ARG A 239 -13.40 15.89 21.45
N VAL A 240 -12.63 14.97 20.88
CA VAL A 240 -12.08 13.81 21.60
C VAL A 240 -11.18 14.27 22.75
N ALA A 241 -10.28 15.24 22.51
CA ALA A 241 -9.42 15.80 23.56
C ALA A 241 -10.20 16.52 24.68
N ALA A 242 -11.37 17.07 24.37
CA ALA A 242 -12.29 17.69 25.33
C ALA A 242 -13.16 16.68 26.09
N GLY A 243 -13.05 15.38 25.78
CA GLY A 243 -13.74 14.29 26.47
C GLY A 243 -15.00 13.78 25.78
N ALA A 244 -15.24 14.15 24.51
CA ALA A 244 -16.29 13.52 23.72
C ALA A 244 -15.94 12.05 23.46
N SER A 245 -16.94 11.19 23.59
CA SER A 245 -16.86 9.76 23.33
C SER A 245 -17.17 9.41 21.88
N GLY A 246 -16.83 8.19 21.48
CA GLY A 246 -17.05 7.76 20.10
C GLY A 246 -18.52 7.48 19.82
N GLU A 247 -19.33 7.29 20.86
CA GLU A 247 -20.79 7.24 20.73
C GLU A 247 -21.38 8.61 20.34
N GLU A 248 -20.73 9.72 20.74
CA GLU A 248 -21.13 11.07 20.37
C GLU A 248 -20.65 11.46 18.97
N LEU A 249 -19.44 11.04 18.58
CA LEU A 249 -18.89 11.33 17.24
C LEU A 249 -19.45 10.39 16.16
N GLY A 250 -19.59 9.11 16.48
CA GLY A 250 -20.06 8.06 15.57
C GLY A 250 -19.12 7.76 14.40
N ASP A 251 -19.52 6.79 13.59
CA ASP A 251 -18.90 6.56 12.29
C ASP A 251 -19.35 7.64 11.29
N GLN A 252 -18.42 8.10 10.46
CA GLN A 252 -18.68 8.91 9.27
C GLN A 252 -17.94 8.28 8.12
N VAL A 253 -18.70 7.75 7.16
CA VAL A 253 -18.18 6.96 6.06
C VAL A 253 -18.85 7.42 4.77
N TYR A 254 -18.03 7.78 3.79
CA TYR A 254 -18.42 8.19 2.45
C TYR A 254 -18.14 7.09 1.42
N THR A 255 -17.16 6.22 1.68
CA THR A 255 -16.79 5.10 0.80
C THR A 255 -17.56 3.81 1.13
N ASP A 256 -17.47 2.81 0.25
CA ASP A 256 -18.04 1.48 0.49
C ASP A 256 -17.10 0.58 1.32
N ILE A 257 -16.30 1.15 2.23
CA ILE A 257 -15.25 0.42 2.98
C ILE A 257 -15.77 -0.83 3.69
N PHE A 258 -16.99 -0.80 4.24
CA PHE A 258 -17.59 -1.97 4.89
C PHE A 258 -17.87 -3.09 3.87
N GLU A 259 -18.40 -2.75 2.69
CA GLU A 259 -18.64 -3.74 1.64
C GLU A 259 -17.33 -4.31 1.06
N TRP A 260 -16.32 -3.46 0.91
CA TRP A 260 -14.99 -3.89 0.45
C TRP A 260 -14.32 -4.81 1.46
N ALA A 261 -14.42 -4.48 2.75
CA ALA A 261 -13.86 -5.29 3.81
C ALA A 261 -14.52 -6.67 3.89
N GLU A 262 -15.85 -6.77 3.67
CA GLU A 262 -16.55 -8.05 3.63
C GLU A 262 -16.02 -9.00 2.54
N LYS A 263 -15.59 -8.47 1.40
CA LYS A 263 -15.01 -9.26 0.28
C LYS A 263 -13.63 -9.86 0.60
N ILE A 264 -12.97 -9.41 1.66
CA ILE A 264 -11.66 -9.92 2.06
C ILE A 264 -11.83 -11.15 2.95
N ASP A 265 -11.36 -12.28 2.46
CA ASP A 265 -11.28 -13.52 3.23
C ASP A 265 -10.12 -13.46 4.22
N LEU A 266 -10.43 -13.07 5.45
CA LEU A 266 -9.50 -13.02 6.56
C LEU A 266 -10.19 -13.67 7.76
N LYS A 267 -9.54 -14.67 8.35
CA LYS A 267 -10.01 -15.30 9.59
C LYS A 267 -9.96 -14.26 10.72
N LEU A 268 -11.12 -13.98 11.33
CA LEU A 268 -11.28 -13.09 12.48
C LEU A 268 -11.47 -13.86 13.77
#